data_AF-A0A914XA74-F1
#
_entry.id   AF-A0A914XA74-F1
#
_cell.length_a   1.000
_cell.length_b   1.000
_cell.length_c   1.000
_cell.angle_alpha   90.00
_cell.angle_beta   90.00
_cell.angle_gamma   90.00
#
_symmetry.space_group_name_H-M   'P 1'
#
loop_
_entity.id
_entity.type
_entity.pdbx_description
1 polymer ?
#
loop_
_entity_poly.entity_id
_entity_poly.type
_entity_poly.pdbx_seq_one_letter_code
_entity_poly.pdbx_strand_id
1 'polypeptide(L)'
;MVGGVGLSSVQFVNLNLSRNVAILGLAIMSGMAVPLYFEQYPLNTGMAELDQVLNILLTIRMFVGGFVGFLLDNTVPRASREQRGLQPHNTNEKSGFDDGADHECYSFPPLVNRILARIPLVRLLPFLPELKIKVAGTTGPHKLIIPIDTANLYLG
;
A
#
# COMPACT_ATOMS: atom_id res chain seq x y z
N MET A 1 13.94 -20.34 -1.73
CA MET A 1 14.30 -18.93 -2.04
C MET A 1 13.14 -17.96 -1.79
N VAL A 2 11.96 -18.16 -2.40
CA VAL A 2 10.81 -17.23 -2.28
C VAL A 2 10.32 -17.02 -0.83
N GLY A 3 10.15 -18.09 -0.05
CA GLY A 3 9.70 -17.97 1.34
C GLY A 3 10.62 -17.16 2.25
N GLY A 4 11.94 -17.17 1.99
CA GLY A 4 12.92 -16.40 2.76
C GLY A 4 12.82 -14.90 2.53
N VAL A 5 12.57 -14.48 1.28
CA VAL A 5 12.35 -13.07 0.92
C VAL A 5 11.03 -12.55 1.50
N GLY A 6 9.99 -13.39 1.51
CA GLY A 6 8.73 -13.08 2.18
C GLY A 6 8.91 -12.91 3.69
N LEU A 7 9.64 -13.84 4.33
CA LEU A 7 9.88 -13.80 5.77
C LEU A 7 10.73 -12.59 6.19
N SER A 8 11.73 -12.18 5.40
CA SER A 8 12.52 -10.97 5.70
C SER A 8 11.66 -9.71 5.69
N SER A 9 10.63 -9.67 4.84
CA SER A 9 9.69 -8.54 4.79
C SER A 9 8.78 -8.50 6.04
N VAL A 10 8.40 -9.66 6.56
CA VAL A 10 7.59 -9.79 7.79
C VAL A 10 8.36 -9.35 9.04
N GLN A 11 9.69 -9.40 9.03
CA GLN A 11 10.51 -8.94 10.16
C GLN A 11 10.36 -7.44 10.46
N PHE A 12 9.92 -6.63 9.49
CA PHE A 12 9.62 -5.21 9.70
C PHE A 12 8.25 -4.97 10.35
N VAL A 13 7.42 -6.01 10.47
CA VAL A 13 6.11 -5.93 11.15
C VAL A 13 6.32 -6.15 12.65
N ASN A 14 5.55 -5.43 13.47
CA ASN A 14 5.59 -5.64 14.92
C ASN A 14 4.98 -7.00 15.29
N LEU A 15 5.84 -8.00 15.53
CA LEU A 15 5.47 -9.36 15.95
C LEU A 15 5.27 -9.50 17.47
N ASN A 16 5.44 -8.43 18.27
CA ASN A 16 5.02 -8.45 19.67
C ASN A 16 3.49 -8.31 19.80
N LEU A 17 2.82 -7.80 18.76
CA LEU A 17 1.37 -7.76 18.69
C LEU A 17 0.83 -9.15 18.35
N SER A 18 0.13 -9.77 19.31
CA SER A 18 -0.52 -11.07 19.13
C SER A 18 -1.43 -11.12 17.89
N ARG A 19 -2.09 -10.00 17.55
CA ARG A 19 -2.89 -9.86 16.33
C ARG A 19 -2.07 -10.14 15.07
N ASN A 20 -0.90 -9.52 14.93
CA ASN A 20 -0.09 -9.63 13.72
C ASN A 20 0.48 -11.06 13.58
N VAL A 21 0.94 -11.66 14.68
CA VAL A 21 1.42 -13.05 14.70
C VAL A 21 0.28 -14.04 14.43
N ALA A 22 -0.93 -13.79 14.95
CA ALA A 22 -2.10 -14.62 14.69
C ALA A 22 -2.52 -14.57 13.21
N ILE A 23 -2.57 -13.38 12.61
CA ILE A 23 -2.87 -13.21 11.18
C ILE A 23 -1.82 -13.94 10.33
N LEU A 24 -0.52 -13.75 10.63
CA LEU A 24 0.58 -14.42 9.93
C LEU A 24 0.46 -15.95 10.03
N GLY A 25 0.23 -16.48 11.23
CA GLY A 25 0.10 -17.92 11.47
C GLY A 25 -1.11 -18.52 10.74
N LEU A 26 -2.27 -17.87 10.82
CA LEU A 26 -3.49 -18.31 10.13
C LEU A 26 -3.35 -18.23 8.60
N ALA A 27 -2.69 -17.21 8.07
CA ALA A 27 -2.41 -17.07 6.64
C ALA A 27 -1.48 -18.19 6.13
N ILE A 28 -0.42 -18.52 6.87
CA ILE A 28 0.50 -19.61 6.49
C ILE A 28 -0.20 -20.97 6.58
N MET A 29 -0.95 -21.24 7.65
CA MET A 29 -1.66 -22.51 7.83
C MET A 29 -2.74 -22.71 6.75
N SER A 30 -3.54 -21.69 6.47
CA SER A 30 -4.55 -21.75 5.41
C SER A 30 -3.94 -21.85 4.01
N GLY A 31 -2.85 -21.12 3.73
CA GLY A 31 -2.09 -21.19 2.48
C GLY A 31 -1.43 -22.54 2.21
N MET A 32 -1.39 -23.45 3.20
CA MET A 32 -1.00 -24.85 3.01
C MET A 32 -2.21 -25.78 3.01
N ALA A 33 -3.14 -25.62 3.96
CA ALA A 33 -4.26 -26.53 4.17
C ALA A 33 -5.31 -26.47 3.06
N VAL A 34 -5.70 -25.26 2.63
CA VAL A 34 -6.76 -25.06 1.62
C VAL A 34 -6.33 -25.59 0.25
N PRO A 35 -5.14 -25.25 -0.28
CA PRO A 35 -4.66 -25.84 -1.53
C PRO A 35 -4.55 -27.35 -1.49
N LEU A 36 -4.07 -27.92 -0.37
CA LEU A 36 -3.94 -29.37 -0.21
C LEU A 36 -5.32 -30.06 -0.23
N TYR A 37 -6.36 -29.41 0.30
CA TYR A 37 -7.73 -29.90 0.21
C TYR A 37 -8.25 -29.91 -1.23
N PHE A 38 -8.09 -28.79 -1.95
CA PHE A 38 -8.60 -28.66 -3.33
C PHE A 38 -7.76 -29.43 -4.38
N GLU A 39 -6.51 -29.76 -4.08
CA GLU A 39 -5.72 -30.73 -4.85
C GLU A 39 -6.33 -32.15 -4.80
N GLN A 40 -6.93 -32.53 -3.66
CA GLN A 40 -7.56 -33.86 -3.49
C GLN A 40 -9.03 -33.87 -3.93
N TYR A 41 -9.74 -32.78 -3.71
CA TYR A 41 -11.16 -32.64 -3.99
C TYR A 41 -11.41 -31.39 -4.83
N PRO A 42 -11.22 -31.46 -6.16
CA PRO A 42 -11.43 -30.32 -7.04
C PRO A 42 -12.90 -29.91 -7.05
N LEU A 43 -13.14 -28.61 -7.18
CA LEU A 43 -14.47 -28.05 -7.34
C LEU A 43 -15.12 -28.53 -8.64
N ASN A 44 -16.38 -28.93 -8.53
CA ASN A 44 -17.24 -29.26 -9.66
C ASN A 44 -18.64 -28.70 -9.39
N THR A 45 -18.88 -27.47 -9.83
CA THR A 45 -20.16 -26.76 -9.71
C THR A 45 -21.06 -26.95 -10.93
N GLY A 46 -20.56 -27.62 -11.98
CA GLY A 46 -21.27 -27.86 -13.24
C GLY A 46 -21.02 -26.79 -14.31
N MET A 47 -20.22 -25.76 -14.01
CA MET A 47 -19.77 -24.73 -14.95
C MET A 47 -18.26 -24.87 -15.19
N ALA A 48 -17.87 -25.51 -16.30
CA ALA A 48 -16.48 -25.90 -16.58
C ALA A 48 -15.48 -24.73 -16.48
N GLU A 49 -15.82 -23.56 -17.03
CA GLU A 49 -14.95 -22.38 -17.04
C GLU A 49 -14.69 -21.83 -15.64
N LEU A 50 -15.74 -21.76 -14.80
CA LEU A 50 -15.63 -21.27 -13.43
C LEU A 50 -14.86 -22.25 -12.56
N ASP A 51 -15.16 -23.54 -12.69
CA ASP A 51 -14.49 -24.61 -11.96
C ASP A 51 -12.99 -24.62 -12.27
N GLN A 52 -12.59 -24.41 -13.52
CA GLN A 52 -11.19 -24.32 -13.90
C GLN A 52 -10.48 -23.14 -13.24
N VAL A 53 -11.06 -21.94 -13.32
CA VAL A 53 -10.46 -20.73 -12.72
C VAL A 53 -10.35 -20.88 -11.19
N LEU A 54 -11.41 -21.35 -10.54
CA LEU A 54 -11.42 -21.51 -9.09
C LEU A 54 -10.46 -22.60 -8.62
N ASN A 55 -10.39 -23.74 -9.32
CA ASN A 55 -9.44 -24.81 -8.97
C ASN A 55 -7.99 -24.34 -9.09
N ILE A 56 -7.65 -23.57 -10.14
CA ILE A 56 -6.31 -22.98 -10.28
C ILE A 56 -6.03 -22.01 -9.13
N LEU A 57 -6.95 -21.07 -8.85
CA LEU A 57 -6.74 -20.09 -7.77
C LEU A 57 -6.61 -20.76 -6.39
N LEU A 58 -7.45 -21.73 -6.09
CA LEU A 58 -7.49 -22.38 -4.77
C LEU A 58 -6.33 -23.35 -4.55
N THR A 59 -5.71 -23.89 -5.61
CA THR A 59 -4.51 -24.75 -5.50
C THR A 59 -3.20 -23.97 -5.47
N ILE A 60 -3.19 -22.67 -5.82
CA ILE A 60 -1.99 -21.82 -5.69
C ILE A 60 -1.79 -21.42 -4.23
N ARG A 61 -0.86 -22.11 -3.56
CA ARG A 61 -0.49 -21.91 -2.15
C ARG A 61 -0.16 -20.47 -1.79
N MET A 62 0.62 -19.79 -2.64
CA MET A 62 1.01 -18.40 -2.43
C MET A 62 -0.18 -17.43 -2.54
N PHE A 63 -1.14 -17.72 -3.43
CA PHE A 63 -2.34 -16.92 -3.61
C PHE A 63 -3.25 -17.07 -2.40
N VAL A 64 -3.57 -18.30 -2.00
CA VAL A 64 -4.48 -18.54 -0.87
C VAL A 64 -3.92 -17.96 0.43
N GLY A 65 -2.64 -18.19 0.72
CA GLY A 65 -2.02 -17.61 1.92
C GLY A 65 -2.02 -16.07 1.91
N GLY A 66 -1.70 -15.46 0.76
CA GLY A 66 -1.75 -14.00 0.61
C GLY A 66 -3.17 -13.44 0.70
N PHE A 67 -4.14 -14.09 0.08
CA PHE A 67 -5.55 -13.68 0.08
C PHE A 67 -6.17 -13.79 1.47
N VAL A 68 -5.94 -14.89 2.19
CA VAL A 68 -6.40 -15.04 3.58
C VAL A 68 -5.71 -14.02 4.48
N GLY A 69 -4.40 -13.84 4.35
CA GLY A 69 -3.66 -12.81 5.10
C GLY A 69 -4.21 -11.40 4.84
N PHE A 70 -4.49 -11.06 3.58
CA PHE A 70 -5.13 -9.80 3.20
C PHE A 70 -6.53 -9.65 3.81
N LEU A 71 -7.39 -10.66 3.71
CA LEU A 71 -8.73 -10.60 4.30
C LEU A 71 -8.65 -10.42 5.81
N LEU A 72 -7.81 -11.17 6.50
CA LEU A 72 -7.65 -11.10 7.95
C LEU A 72 -7.09 -9.75 8.40
N ASP A 73 -6.14 -9.18 7.65
CA ASP A 73 -5.59 -7.85 7.92
C ASP A 73 -6.65 -6.73 7.76
N ASN A 74 -7.60 -6.90 6.84
CA ASN A 74 -8.71 -5.96 6.64
C ASN A 74 -9.91 -6.19 7.56
N THR A 75 -10.11 -7.42 8.05
CA THR A 75 -11.31 -7.80 8.81
C THR A 75 -11.20 -7.42 10.29
N VAL A 76 -10.00 -7.31 10.86
CA VAL A 76 -9.82 -6.96 12.28
C VAL A 76 -9.89 -5.44 12.48
N PRO A 77 -10.97 -4.88 13.05
CA PRO A 77 -11.13 -3.44 13.19
C PRO A 77 -10.48 -2.93 14.48
N ARG A 78 -9.41 -2.11 14.34
CA ARG A 78 -8.74 -1.17 15.29
C ARG A 78 -7.20 -1.36 15.27
N ALA A 79 -6.36 -0.33 15.15
CA ALA A 79 -6.47 1.03 15.69
C ALA A 79 -5.72 2.10 14.84
N SER A 80 -6.22 3.35 14.95
CA SER A 80 -5.76 4.70 14.57
C SER A 80 -4.82 4.93 13.37
N ARG A 81 -5.09 6.02 12.61
CA ARG A 81 -4.28 6.54 11.49
C ARG A 81 -2.78 6.71 11.80
N GLU A 82 -2.46 6.86 13.08
CA GLU A 82 -1.09 6.99 13.63
C GLU A 82 -0.29 5.67 13.56
N GLN A 83 -0.94 4.50 13.64
CA GLN A 83 -0.27 3.19 13.59
C GLN A 83 0.05 2.72 12.16
N ARG A 84 -0.39 3.47 11.15
CA ARG A 84 -0.12 3.21 9.72
C ARG A 84 1.13 3.93 9.20
N GLY A 85 1.89 4.58 10.08
CA GLY A 85 3.09 5.35 9.68
C GLY A 85 2.77 6.64 8.91
N LEU A 86 1.49 7.05 8.86
CA LEU A 86 1.06 8.36 8.36
C LEU A 86 1.23 9.44 9.42
N GLN A 87 2.33 9.39 10.17
CA GLN A 87 2.70 10.51 11.02
C GLN A 87 3.27 11.57 10.08
N PRO A 88 2.74 12.80 10.06
CA PRO A 88 3.35 13.86 9.28
C PRO A 88 4.81 13.96 9.71
N HIS A 89 5.73 13.79 8.76
CA HIS A 89 7.14 13.98 9.02
C HIS A 89 7.30 15.43 9.49
N ASN A 90 7.45 15.62 10.80
CA ASN A 90 7.76 16.92 11.38
C ASN A 90 9.07 17.36 10.72
N THR A 91 9.00 18.32 9.82
CA THR A 91 10.11 18.82 8.99
C THR A 91 11.08 19.66 9.83
N ASN A 92 11.54 19.12 10.96
CA ASN A 92 12.42 19.79 11.92
C ASN A 92 13.66 18.96 12.25
N GLU A 93 14.20 18.20 11.29
CA GLU A 93 15.58 17.76 11.35
C GLU A 93 16.37 18.45 10.24
N LYS A 94 16.84 19.67 10.56
CA LYS A 94 17.96 20.29 9.87
C LYS A 94 19.23 19.53 10.26
N SER A 95 19.57 18.46 9.54
CA SER A 95 20.96 18.01 9.47
C SER A 95 21.60 18.74 8.28
N GLY A 96 22.38 19.76 8.61
CA GLY A 96 23.16 20.51 7.63
C GLY A 96 24.22 19.60 7.01
N PHE A 97 24.03 19.25 5.75
CA PHE A 97 25.11 19.01 4.81
C PHE A 97 24.59 19.38 3.43
N ASP A 98 25.05 20.53 2.96
CA ASP A 98 24.87 21.03 1.61
C ASP A 98 25.77 20.20 0.69
N ASP A 99 25.19 19.33 -0.13
CA ASP A 99 25.85 18.86 -1.34
C ASP A 99 24.80 18.70 -2.45
N GLY A 100 25.03 19.42 -3.54
CA GLY A 100 24.13 19.56 -4.67
C GLY A 100 24.04 18.29 -5.49
N ALA A 101 22.91 17.61 -5.40
CA ALA A 101 22.43 16.68 -6.42
C ALA A 101 20.91 16.49 -6.26
N ASP A 102 20.17 17.36 -6.93
CA ASP A 102 18.93 17.09 -7.67
C ASP A 102 18.44 15.64 -7.56
N HIS A 103 17.58 15.37 -6.59
CA HIS A 103 16.81 14.11 -6.57
C HIS A 103 15.32 14.39 -6.81
N GLU A 104 15.02 15.11 -7.89
CA GLU A 104 13.76 14.98 -8.63
C GLU A 104 13.71 13.64 -9.44
N CYS A 105 14.47 12.62 -9.03
CA CYS A 105 14.68 11.34 -9.72
C CYS A 105 13.40 10.51 -9.94
N TYR A 106 12.31 10.87 -9.25
CA TYR A 106 11.01 10.22 -9.37
C TYR A 106 9.88 11.19 -9.72
N SER A 107 10.20 12.39 -10.23
CA SER A 107 9.17 13.31 -10.72
C SER A 107 8.62 12.82 -12.06
N PHE A 108 7.33 12.53 -12.09
CA PHE A 108 6.65 12.23 -13.35
C PHE A 108 6.63 13.47 -14.25
N PRO A 109 6.68 13.30 -15.58
CA PRO A 109 6.53 14.41 -16.52
C PRO A 109 5.28 15.26 -16.20
N PRO A 110 5.30 16.59 -16.44
CA PRO A 110 4.23 17.50 -15.99
C PRO A 110 2.81 17.10 -16.43
N LEU A 111 2.68 16.47 -17.60
CA LEU A 111 1.43 15.95 -18.13
C LEU A 111 0.92 14.74 -17.34
N VAL A 112 1.82 13.82 -16.99
CA VAL A 112 1.51 12.60 -16.24
C VAL A 112 1.09 12.95 -14.81
N ASN A 113 1.78 13.90 -14.18
CA ASN A 113 1.44 14.41 -12.86
C ASN A 113 0.01 15.02 -12.83
N ARG A 114 -0.37 15.78 -13.87
CA ARG A 114 -1.73 16.34 -13.99
C ARG A 114 -2.82 15.27 -14.13
N ILE A 115 -2.53 14.18 -14.85
CA ILE A 115 -3.48 13.06 -15.04
C ILE A 115 -3.59 12.24 -13.74
N LEU A 116 -2.46 11.89 -13.12
CA LEU A 116 -2.42 11.13 -11.87
C LEU A 116 -3.11 11.88 -10.72
N ALA A 117 -2.95 13.21 -10.64
CA ALA A 117 -3.60 14.03 -9.62
C ALA A 117 -5.13 14.03 -9.72
N ARG A 118 -5.71 13.66 -10.87
CA ARG A 118 -7.17 13.56 -11.07
C ARG A 118 -7.77 12.24 -10.61
N ILE A 119 -6.99 11.18 -10.46
CA ILE A 119 -7.53 9.86 -10.11
C ILE A 119 -7.51 9.71 -8.58
N PRO A 120 -8.68 9.63 -7.90
CA PRO A 120 -8.74 9.57 -6.44
C PRO A 120 -8.13 8.27 -5.89
N LEU A 121 -8.17 7.19 -6.67
CA LEU A 121 -7.60 5.89 -6.32
C LEU A 121 -6.07 5.92 -6.22
N VAL A 122 -5.41 6.81 -6.95
CA VAL A 122 -3.95 6.91 -7.00
C VAL A 122 -3.39 7.62 -5.75
N ARG A 123 -4.22 8.42 -5.07
CA ARG A 123 -3.93 9.01 -3.74
C ARG A 123 -4.15 8.02 -2.58
N LEU A 124 -4.78 6.87 -2.85
CA LEU A 124 -5.00 5.81 -1.87
C LEU A 124 -3.83 4.83 -1.82
N LEU A 125 -2.91 4.90 -2.79
CA LEU A 125 -1.78 3.98 -2.90
C LEU A 125 -0.61 4.45 -2.01
N PRO A 126 -0.12 3.63 -1.09
CA PRO A 126 0.90 4.01 -0.11
C PRO A 126 2.32 4.18 -0.68
N PHE A 127 2.52 3.88 -1.96
CA PHE A 127 3.82 3.94 -2.64
C PHE A 127 4.00 5.14 -3.57
N LEU A 128 2.99 5.98 -3.73
CA LEU A 128 3.07 7.12 -4.64
C LEU A 128 3.60 8.37 -3.91
N PRO A 129 4.66 9.03 -4.39
CA PRO A 129 5.18 10.26 -3.78
C PRO A 129 4.16 11.40 -3.87
N GLU A 130 4.20 12.34 -2.91
CA GLU A 130 3.35 13.52 -2.91
C GLU A 130 3.55 14.32 -4.20
N LEU A 131 2.49 14.39 -5.01
CA LEU A 131 2.49 15.11 -6.28
C LEU A 131 2.54 16.62 -6.03
N LYS A 132 3.74 17.19 -5.98
CA LYS A 132 3.94 18.64 -5.89
C LYS A 132 3.62 19.28 -7.25
N ILE A 133 2.46 19.93 -7.36
CA ILE A 133 2.12 20.72 -8.56
C ILE A 133 2.93 22.02 -8.49
N LYS A 134 3.91 22.16 -9.38
CA LYS A 134 4.64 23.42 -9.57
C LYS A 134 3.72 24.39 -10.32
N VAL A 135 3.18 25.38 -9.62
CA VAL A 135 2.44 26.49 -10.24
C VAL A 135 3.45 27.27 -11.08
N ALA A 136 3.20 27.35 -12.38
CA ALA A 136 4.04 28.11 -13.30
C ALA A 136 3.83 29.60 -13.04
N GLY A 137 4.79 30.23 -12.36
CA GLY A 137 4.85 31.69 -12.21
C GLY A 137 5.17 32.18 -10.82
N THR A 138 6.29 31.78 -10.21
CA THR A 138 6.95 32.58 -9.16
C THR A 138 8.45 32.25 -9.13
N THR A 139 9.25 33.12 -9.74
CA THR A 139 10.69 33.23 -9.49
C THR A 139 10.88 34.00 -8.18
N GLY A 140 11.16 33.30 -7.07
CA GLY A 140 11.51 33.94 -5.79
C GLY A 140 11.66 32.94 -4.63
N PRO A 141 12.59 33.17 -3.67
CA PRO A 141 13.05 32.18 -2.69
C PRO A 141 12.13 31.99 -1.47
N HIS A 142 10.83 32.27 -1.58
CA HIS A 142 9.86 32.02 -0.51
C HIS A 142 8.64 31.27 -1.07
N LYS A 143 8.62 29.94 -0.91
CA LYS A 143 7.45 29.11 -1.21
C LYS A 143 6.40 29.30 -0.13
N LEU A 144 5.42 30.16 -0.42
CA LEU A 144 4.16 30.22 0.32
C LEU A 144 3.34 28.97 -0.05
N ILE A 145 3.30 27.99 0.85
CA ILE A 145 2.35 26.86 0.76
C ILE A 145 1.02 27.40 1.26
N ILE A 146 0.16 27.83 0.35
CA ILE A 146 -1.22 28.18 0.69
C ILE A 146 -2.02 26.87 0.71
N PRO A 147 -2.55 26.42 1.85
CA PRO A 147 -3.48 25.30 1.87
C PRO A 147 -4.75 25.71 1.12
N ILE A 148 -5.18 24.86 0.17
CA ILE A 148 -6.35 25.05 -0.71
C ILE A 148 -7.67 24.80 0.07
N ASP A 149 -7.74 25.29 1.31
CA ASP A 149 -8.93 25.21 2.17
C ASP A 149 -9.38 26.61 2.65
N THR A 150 -8.96 27.66 1.96
CA THR A 150 -9.32 29.06 2.29
C THR A 150 -10.08 29.78 1.18
N ALA A 151 -10.38 29.13 0.05
CA ALA A 151 -11.11 29.75 -1.07
C ALA A 151 -12.61 29.98 -0.79
N ASN A 152 -13.14 29.55 0.36
CA ASN A 152 -14.56 29.71 0.72
C ASN A 152 -14.82 30.65 1.91
N LEU A 153 -13.84 31.46 2.34
CA LEU A 153 -14.02 32.40 3.47
C LEU A 153 -13.98 33.89 3.11
N TYR A 154 -13.92 34.26 1.83
CA TYR A 154 -13.91 35.67 1.39
C TYR A 154 -14.82 35.93 0.19
N LEU A 155 -16.08 35.50 0.30
CA LEU A 155 -17.19 36.07 -0.46
C LEU A 155 -18.11 36.77 0.54
N GLY A 156 -17.72 38.01 0.86
CA GLY A 156 -18.46 39.05 1.54
C GLY A 156 -17.97 40.38 1.01
#